data_AF-A0AAX2DZ18-F1
#
_entry.id   AF-A0AAX2DZ18-F1
#
_cell.length_a   1.000
_cell.length_b   1.000
_cell.length_c   1.000
_cell.angle_alpha   90.00
_cell.angle_beta   90.00
_cell.angle_gamma   90.00
#
_symmetry.space_group_name_H-M   'P 1'
#
loop_
_entity.id
_entity.type
_entity.pdbx_description
1 polymer ?
#
loop_
_entity_poly.entity_id
_entity_poly.type
_entity_poly.pdbx_seq_one_letter_code
_entity_poly.pdbx_strand_id
1 'polypeptide(L)'
;MIRSALRSLRDFSTLPPLLQAAWLSFAIGLFMALLHLWIFNFVDYGLDGANVESLSGKVLYADRGGMLIEDAESGEYTRLKVVRGISYLNVGHDQILGRTLSFTHLRDAVLTCTLDGQELCIAQCANAMECLDSRRERETPQGMLIVAFGTSLVCLGLHGLRRRKPASGSGIF
;
A
#
# COMPACT_ATOMS: atom_id res chain seq x y z
N MET A 1 -16.76 -11.29 32.34
CA MET A 1 -16.16 -10.43 31.29
C MET A 1 -16.50 -8.94 31.45
N ILE A 2 -17.74 -8.54 31.67
CA ILE A 2 -18.13 -7.10 31.78
C ILE A 2 -17.42 -6.37 32.95
N ARG A 3 -17.32 -6.99 34.13
CA ARG A 3 -16.64 -6.37 35.30
C ARG A 3 -15.13 -6.18 35.11
N SER A 4 -14.45 -7.04 34.35
CA SER A 4 -13.01 -6.87 34.10
C SER A 4 -12.74 -5.78 33.06
N ALA A 5 -13.59 -5.69 32.03
CA ALA A 5 -13.53 -4.60 31.06
C ALA A 5 -13.77 -3.23 31.71
N LEU A 6 -14.76 -3.14 32.61
CA LEU A 6 -15.04 -1.91 33.37
C LEU A 6 -13.90 -1.49 34.31
N ARG A 7 -13.22 -2.45 34.96
CA ARG A 7 -12.03 -2.15 35.77
C ARG A 7 -10.86 -1.67 34.91
N SER A 8 -10.60 -2.35 33.79
CA SER A 8 -9.53 -1.96 32.85
C SER A 8 -9.75 -0.56 32.26
N LEU A 9 -10.99 -0.20 31.91
CA LEU A 9 -11.34 1.15 31.46
C LEU A 9 -11.16 2.20 32.55
N ARG A 10 -11.51 1.86 33.80
CA ARG A 10 -11.33 2.74 34.95
C ARG A 10 -9.85 2.98 35.24
N ASP A 11 -9.04 1.93 35.23
CA ASP A 11 -7.59 2.02 35.44
C ASP A 11 -6.88 2.75 34.29
N PHE A 12 -7.41 2.67 33.07
CA PHE A 12 -6.92 3.48 31.96
C PHE A 12 -7.26 4.97 32.14
N SER A 13 -8.48 5.29 32.59
CA SER A 13 -8.95 6.66 32.79
C SER A 13 -8.19 7.44 33.88
N THR A 14 -7.55 6.75 34.81
CA THR A 14 -6.75 7.34 35.90
C THR A 14 -5.30 7.62 35.52
N LEU A 15 -4.85 7.15 34.35
CA LEU A 15 -3.50 7.42 33.86
C LEU A 15 -3.33 8.89 33.42
N PRO A 16 -2.12 9.45 33.53
CA PRO A 16 -1.85 10.77 32.98
C PRO A 16 -2.07 10.77 31.46
N PRO A 17 -2.56 11.88 30.87
CA PRO A 17 -3.02 11.93 29.49
C PRO A 17 -1.92 11.57 28.46
N LEU A 18 -0.65 11.91 28.76
CA LEU A 18 0.49 11.50 27.95
C LEU A 18 0.67 9.98 27.90
N LEU A 19 0.42 9.29 29.00
CA LEU A 19 0.55 7.83 29.06
C LEU A 19 -0.64 7.13 28.37
N GLN A 20 -1.85 7.70 28.49
CA GLN A 20 -3.01 7.26 27.72
C GLN A 20 -2.77 7.37 26.21
N ALA A 21 -2.29 8.53 25.75
CA ALA A 21 -1.97 8.77 24.34
C ALA A 21 -0.85 7.85 23.84
N ALA A 22 0.20 7.65 24.65
CA ALA A 22 1.27 6.70 24.33
C ALA A 22 0.75 5.29 24.11
N TRP A 23 -0.12 4.82 25.03
CA TRP A 23 -0.67 3.46 24.99
C TRP A 23 -1.62 3.24 23.82
N LEU A 24 -2.52 4.20 23.56
CA LEU A 24 -3.46 4.11 22.43
C LEU A 24 -2.73 4.12 21.09
N SER A 25 -1.74 5.01 20.93
CA SER A 25 -0.95 5.10 19.70
C SER A 25 -0.14 3.83 19.47
N PHE A 26 0.44 3.26 20.53
CA PHE A 26 1.13 1.98 20.48
C PHE A 26 0.20 0.81 20.11
N ALA A 27 -0.97 0.73 20.74
CA ALA A 27 -1.95 -0.33 20.47
C ALA A 27 -2.48 -0.26 19.02
N ILE A 28 -2.76 0.94 18.52
CA ILE A 28 -3.16 1.16 17.11
C ILE A 28 -2.02 0.78 16.16
N GLY A 29 -0.78 1.20 16.46
CA GLY A 29 0.39 0.84 15.66
C GLY A 29 0.63 -0.67 15.60
N LEU A 30 0.52 -1.35 16.75
CA LEU A 30 0.64 -2.81 16.85
C LEU A 30 -0.46 -3.52 16.07
N PHE A 31 -1.72 -3.09 16.22
CA PHE A 31 -2.84 -3.65 15.47
C PHE A 31 -2.62 -3.52 13.96
N MET A 32 -2.21 -2.33 13.49
CA MET A 32 -1.92 -2.11 12.07
C MET A 32 -0.74 -2.93 11.57
N ALA A 33 0.32 -3.10 12.38
CA ALA A 33 1.46 -3.93 12.03
C ALA A 33 1.07 -5.42 11.91
N LEU A 34 0.25 -5.92 12.84
CA LEU A 34 -0.25 -7.30 12.79
C LEU A 34 -1.18 -7.51 11.60
N LEU A 35 -2.10 -6.57 11.35
CA LEU A 35 -2.99 -6.62 10.20
C LEU A 35 -2.20 -6.60 8.89
N HIS A 36 -1.14 -5.78 8.82
CA HIS A 36 -0.23 -5.74 7.69
C HIS A 36 0.49 -7.08 7.49
N LEU A 37 1.08 -7.65 8.53
CA LEU A 37 1.73 -8.98 8.47
C LEU A 37 0.74 -10.09 8.07
N TRP A 38 -0.51 -9.99 8.52
CA TRP A 38 -1.56 -10.93 8.15
C TRP A 38 -1.92 -10.82 6.66
N ILE A 39 -2.17 -9.60 6.16
CA ILE A 39 -2.41 -9.37 4.73
C ILE A 39 -1.21 -9.84 3.88
N PHE A 40 0.01 -9.57 4.33
CA PHE A 40 1.24 -9.95 3.62
C PHE A 40 1.41 -11.46 3.45
N ASN A 41 0.99 -12.25 4.45
CA ASN A 41 1.09 -13.71 4.39
C ASN A 41 -0.05 -14.37 3.60
N PHE A 42 -1.21 -13.71 3.46
CA PHE A 42 -2.40 -14.33 2.88
C PHE A 42 -2.79 -13.80 1.50
N VAL A 43 -2.29 -12.64 1.07
CA VAL A 43 -2.59 -12.11 -0.26
C VAL A 43 -1.62 -12.68 -1.28
N ASP A 44 -2.08 -13.70 -2.00
CA ASP A 44 -1.47 -14.13 -3.25
C ASP A 44 -2.02 -13.25 -4.39
N TYR A 45 -1.12 -12.52 -5.05
CA TYR A 45 -1.47 -11.71 -6.22
C TYR A 45 -1.59 -12.53 -7.50
N GLY A 46 -1.35 -13.84 -7.43
CA GLY A 46 -1.37 -14.75 -8.58
C GLY A 46 -0.24 -14.48 -9.58
N LEU A 47 0.77 -13.71 -9.18
CA LEU A 47 1.93 -13.38 -10.00
C LEU A 47 3.05 -14.43 -9.85
N ASP A 48 3.05 -15.19 -8.75
CA ASP A 48 4.06 -16.23 -8.52
C ASP A 48 4.01 -17.31 -9.62
N GLY A 49 5.14 -17.50 -10.30
CA GLY A 49 5.28 -18.44 -11.42
C GLY A 49 4.66 -17.99 -12.75
N ALA A 50 4.13 -16.76 -12.84
CA ALA A 50 3.62 -16.22 -14.10
C ALA A 50 4.77 -15.70 -14.98
N ASN A 51 4.69 -15.99 -16.28
CA ASN A 51 5.63 -15.51 -17.27
C ASN A 51 5.14 -14.22 -17.94
N VAL A 52 6.08 -13.49 -18.53
CA VAL A 52 5.76 -12.35 -19.37
C VAL A 52 5.30 -12.85 -20.72
N GLU A 53 4.09 -12.44 -21.10
CA GLU A 53 3.46 -12.75 -22.37
C GLU A 53 3.29 -11.47 -23.19
N SER A 54 3.28 -11.63 -24.51
CA SER A 54 3.07 -10.53 -25.45
C SER A 54 1.75 -10.71 -26.18
N LEU A 55 0.98 -9.63 -26.27
CA LEU A 55 -0.31 -9.59 -26.95
C LEU A 55 -0.32 -8.38 -27.89
N SER A 56 -0.78 -8.56 -29.12
CA SER A 56 -1.09 -7.43 -30.01
C SER A 56 -2.58 -7.39 -30.27
N GLY A 57 -3.21 -6.25 -30.03
CA GLY A 57 -4.66 -6.20 -30.12
C GLY A 57 -5.24 -4.80 -30.10
N LYS A 58 -6.50 -4.71 -30.53
CA LYS A 58 -7.24 -3.45 -30.59
C LYS A 58 -7.88 -3.15 -29.24
N VAL A 59 -7.65 -1.94 -28.74
CA VAL A 59 -8.29 -1.48 -27.50
C VAL A 59 -9.74 -1.10 -27.79
N LEU A 60 -10.68 -1.86 -27.24
CA LEU A 60 -12.11 -1.60 -27.39
C LEU A 60 -12.65 -0.70 -26.29
N TYR A 61 -12.09 -0.82 -25.09
CA TYR A 61 -12.49 -0.04 -23.93
C TYR A 61 -11.29 0.18 -23.01
N ALA A 62 -11.22 1.36 -22.38
CA ALA A 62 -10.16 1.69 -21.44
C ALA A 62 -10.71 2.52 -20.28
N ASP A 63 -10.44 2.08 -19.05
CA ASP A 63 -10.78 2.79 -17.82
C ASP A 63 -9.60 2.81 -16.84
N ARG A 64 -9.81 3.45 -15.68
CA ARG A 64 -8.78 3.60 -14.64
C ARG A 64 -8.26 2.27 -14.08
N GLY A 65 -8.98 1.17 -14.26
CA GLY A 65 -8.63 -0.15 -13.74
C GLY A 65 -8.05 -1.08 -14.80
N GLY A 66 -8.22 -0.79 -16.09
CA GLY A 66 -7.73 -1.65 -17.16
C GLY A 66 -8.28 -1.34 -18.55
N MET A 67 -7.99 -2.25 -19.47
CA MET A 67 -8.33 -2.17 -20.87
C MET A 67 -8.96 -3.50 -21.33
N LEU A 68 -10.00 -3.41 -22.16
CA LEU A 68 -10.52 -4.54 -22.91
C LEU A 68 -9.90 -4.53 -24.30
N ILE A 69 -9.25 -5.62 -24.65
CA ILE A 69 -8.47 -5.77 -25.88
C ILE A 69 -9.05 -6.93 -26.68
N GLU A 70 -9.25 -6.69 -27.97
CA GLU A 70 -9.52 -7.73 -28.95
C GLU A 70 -8.18 -8.15 -29.56
N ASP A 71 -7.78 -9.39 -29.33
CA ASP A 71 -6.55 -9.97 -29.84
C ASP A 71 -6.57 -10.01 -31.38
N ALA A 72 -5.50 -9.52 -32.01
CA ALA A 72 -5.38 -9.48 -33.46
C ALA A 72 -5.18 -10.87 -34.09
N GLU A 73 -4.62 -11.83 -33.36
CA GLU A 73 -4.35 -13.18 -33.85
C GLU A 73 -5.53 -14.12 -33.64
N SER A 74 -6.09 -14.13 -32.43
CA SER A 74 -7.16 -15.07 -32.05
C SER A 74 -8.58 -14.49 -32.22
N GLY A 75 -8.73 -13.16 -32.23
CA GLY A 75 -10.03 -12.51 -32.13
C GLY A 75 -10.68 -12.64 -30.75
N GLU A 76 -9.98 -13.19 -29.76
CA GLU A 76 -10.49 -13.32 -28.39
C GLU A 76 -10.43 -11.98 -27.65
N TYR A 77 -11.35 -11.84 -26.69
CA TYR A 77 -11.45 -10.65 -25.85
C TYR A 77 -10.71 -10.87 -24.55
N THR A 78 -9.61 -10.15 -24.37
CA THR A 78 -8.78 -10.22 -23.18
C THR A 78 -8.87 -8.91 -22.39
N ARG A 79 -9.10 -9.03 -21.08
CA ARG A 79 -9.08 -7.87 -20.18
C ARG A 79 -7.74 -7.80 -19.47
N LEU A 80 -6.98 -6.75 -19.78
CA LEU A 80 -5.74 -6.44 -19.06
C LEU A 80 -5.97 -5.32 -18.05
N LYS A 81 -5.27 -5.34 -16.93
CA LYS A 81 -5.40 -4.40 -15.81
C LYS A 81 -4.19 -3.50 -15.73
N VAL A 82 -4.43 -2.21 -15.47
CA VAL A 82 -3.37 -1.27 -15.12
C VAL A 82 -3.28 -1.26 -13.60
N VAL A 83 -2.26 -1.92 -13.06
CA VAL A 83 -2.13 -2.12 -11.62
C VAL A 83 -1.11 -1.15 -11.05
N ARG A 84 -1.53 -0.38 -10.04
CA ARG A 84 -0.65 0.56 -9.33
C ARG A 84 0.54 -0.20 -8.71
N GLY A 85 1.75 0.27 -9.02
CA GLY A 85 3.00 -0.39 -8.60
C GLY A 85 3.54 -1.39 -9.61
N ILE A 86 2.77 -1.77 -10.64
CA ILE A 86 3.25 -2.62 -11.74
C ILE A 86 3.46 -1.80 -13.00
N SER A 87 2.49 -0.98 -13.39
CA SER A 87 2.59 -0.11 -14.57
C SER A 87 1.87 1.22 -14.38
N TYR A 88 2.27 2.20 -15.18
CA TYR A 88 1.59 3.50 -15.29
C TYR A 88 1.27 3.80 -16.74
N LEU A 89 0.03 4.23 -16.99
CA LEU A 89 -0.38 4.77 -18.28
C LEU A 89 0.05 6.24 -18.35
N ASN A 90 0.87 6.57 -19.34
CA ASN A 90 1.42 7.91 -19.56
C ASN A 90 0.53 8.79 -20.46
N VAL A 91 -0.56 8.23 -20.97
CA VAL A 91 -1.48 8.90 -21.91
C VAL A 91 -2.93 8.81 -21.44
N GLY A 92 -3.78 9.68 -21.98
CA GLY A 92 -5.22 9.61 -21.76
C GLY A 92 -5.85 8.37 -22.41
N HIS A 93 -6.90 7.83 -21.80
CA HIS A 93 -7.64 6.64 -22.29
C HIS A 93 -8.26 6.88 -23.67
N ASP A 94 -8.57 8.13 -23.99
CA ASP A 94 -9.07 8.60 -25.28
C ASP A 94 -8.05 8.43 -26.42
N GLN A 95 -6.75 8.47 -26.12
CA GLN A 95 -5.70 8.36 -27.14
C GLN A 95 -5.45 6.92 -27.59
N ILE A 96 -5.78 5.95 -26.73
CA ILE A 96 -5.57 4.51 -27.00
C ILE A 96 -6.82 3.83 -27.54
N LEU A 97 -8.01 4.40 -27.33
CA LEU A 97 -9.27 3.76 -27.70
C LEU A 97 -9.39 3.59 -29.23
N GLY A 98 -9.75 2.38 -29.65
CA GLY A 98 -9.88 1.99 -31.05
C GLY A 98 -8.56 1.76 -31.79
N ARG A 99 -7.41 1.93 -31.13
CA ARG A 99 -6.08 1.69 -31.71
C ARG A 99 -5.59 0.28 -31.42
N THR A 100 -4.78 -0.26 -32.34
CA THR A 100 -4.05 -1.51 -32.12
C THR A 100 -2.74 -1.19 -31.43
N LEU A 101 -2.50 -1.84 -30.30
CA LEU A 101 -1.31 -1.67 -29.47
C LEU A 101 -0.63 -3.02 -29.27
N SER A 102 0.68 -2.96 -29.09
CA SER A 102 1.48 -4.11 -28.64
C SER A 102 1.65 -4.01 -27.13
N PHE A 103 1.27 -5.07 -26.43
CA PHE A 103 1.31 -5.17 -24.97
C PHE A 103 2.31 -6.23 -24.55
N THR A 104 2.97 -6.00 -23.42
CA THR A 104 3.49 -7.07 -22.59
C THR A 104 2.69 -7.11 -21.30
N HIS A 105 2.35 -8.32 -20.85
CA HIS A 105 1.58 -8.51 -19.63
C HIS A 105 2.11 -9.70 -18.84
N LEU A 106 1.80 -9.69 -17.56
CA LEU A 106 2.08 -10.79 -16.66
C LEU A 106 0.74 -11.21 -16.06
N ARG A 107 0.24 -12.37 -16.50
CA ARG A 107 -1.14 -12.81 -16.26
C ARG A 107 -2.15 -11.78 -16.78
N ASP A 108 -2.87 -11.08 -15.90
CA ASP A 108 -3.83 -10.04 -16.27
C ASP A 108 -3.28 -8.61 -16.08
N ALA A 109 -2.05 -8.44 -15.58
CA ALA A 109 -1.46 -7.11 -15.34
C ALA A 109 -0.62 -6.64 -16.53
N VAL A 110 -0.90 -5.45 -17.06
CA VAL A 110 -0.08 -4.82 -18.10
C VAL A 110 1.27 -4.43 -17.51
N LEU A 111 2.35 -4.73 -18.22
CA LEU A 111 3.69 -4.22 -17.96
C LEU A 111 3.97 -3.03 -18.87
N THR A 112 4.06 -3.27 -20.18
CA THR A 112 4.28 -2.22 -21.19
C THR A 112 3.19 -2.24 -22.25
N CYS A 113 2.96 -1.08 -22.87
CA CYS A 113 2.10 -0.95 -24.03
C CYS A 113 2.71 0.07 -24.99
N THR A 114 2.76 -0.27 -26.28
CA THR A 114 3.37 0.57 -27.32
C THR A 114 2.43 0.77 -28.50
N LEU A 115 2.45 1.98 -29.06
CA LEU A 115 1.81 2.34 -30.32
C LEU A 115 2.89 2.77 -31.29
N ASP A 116 3.07 2.05 -32.40
CA ASP A 116 4.06 2.41 -33.44
C ASP A 116 5.48 2.66 -32.87
N GLY A 117 5.87 1.92 -31.83
CA GLY A 117 7.16 2.05 -31.15
C GLY A 117 7.22 3.13 -30.06
N GLN A 118 6.17 3.92 -29.86
CA GLN A 118 6.06 4.87 -28.76
C GLN A 118 5.52 4.17 -27.50
N GLU A 119 6.25 4.25 -26.39
CA GLU A 119 5.81 3.72 -25.09
C GLU A 119 4.69 4.57 -24.48
N LEU A 120 3.52 3.94 -24.29
CA LEU A 120 2.34 4.53 -23.69
C LEU A 120 2.12 4.05 -22.25
N CYS A 121 2.57 2.83 -21.92
CA CYS A 121 2.60 2.30 -20.57
C CYS A 121 4.03 2.00 -20.15
N ILE A 122 4.42 2.48 -18.97
CA ILE A 122 5.75 2.30 -18.40
C ILE A 122 5.66 1.25 -17.30
N ALA A 123 6.41 0.16 -17.46
CA ALA A 123 6.56 -0.87 -16.43
C ALA A 123 7.42 -0.36 -15.26
N GLN A 124 7.06 -0.75 -14.04
CA GLN A 124 7.81 -0.46 -12.81
C GLN A 124 8.59 -1.69 -12.31
N CYS A 125 8.42 -2.83 -12.97
CA CYS A 125 9.00 -4.13 -12.67
C CYS A 125 9.16 -4.92 -13.96
N ALA A 126 10.12 -5.85 -14.02
CA ALA A 126 10.40 -6.64 -15.23
C ALA A 126 9.89 -8.09 -15.14
N ASN A 127 9.69 -8.63 -13.94
CA ASN A 127 9.32 -10.02 -13.71
C ASN A 127 8.36 -10.18 -12.53
N ALA A 128 7.80 -11.38 -12.37
CA ALA A 128 6.83 -11.72 -11.32
C ALA A 128 7.29 -11.32 -9.91
N MET A 129 8.54 -11.66 -9.55
CA MET A 129 9.10 -11.39 -8.23
C MET A 129 9.24 -9.88 -7.97
N GLU A 130 9.78 -9.14 -8.94
CA GLU A 130 9.89 -7.69 -8.83
C GLU A 130 8.52 -7.00 -8.77
N CYS A 131 7.54 -7.48 -9.54
CA CYS A 131 6.20 -6.92 -9.52
C CYS A 131 5.48 -7.19 -8.20
N LEU A 132 5.71 -8.37 -7.59
CA LEU A 132 5.23 -8.70 -6.24
C LEU A 132 5.84 -7.77 -5.20
N ASP A 133 7.16 -7.57 -5.23
CA ASP A 133 7.85 -6.72 -4.25
C ASP A 133 7.48 -5.23 -4.42
N SER A 134 7.40 -4.74 -5.65
CA SER A 134 6.96 -3.35 -5.92
C SER A 134 5.51 -3.10 -5.46
N ARG A 135 4.61 -4.07 -5.67
CA ARG A 135 3.23 -4.03 -5.14
C ARG A 135 3.22 -3.97 -3.62
N ARG A 136 3.99 -4.84 -2.98
CA ARG A 136 4.12 -4.88 -1.52
C ARG A 136 4.62 -3.55 -0.98
N GLU A 137 5.70 -3.00 -1.53
CA GLU A 137 6.29 -1.74 -1.09
C GLU A 137 5.26 -0.59 -1.13
N ARG A 138 4.51 -0.47 -2.22
CA ARG A 138 3.47 0.58 -2.36
C ARG A 138 2.26 0.41 -1.46
N GLU A 139 1.93 -0.82 -1.09
CA GLU A 139 0.83 -1.11 -0.19
C GLU A 139 1.26 -1.11 1.29
N THR A 140 2.57 -0.96 1.58
CA THR A 140 3.03 -0.86 2.96
C THR A 140 2.50 0.42 3.65
N PRO A 141 1.82 0.31 4.81
CA PRO A 141 1.35 1.44 5.57
C PRO A 141 2.48 2.06 6.41
N GLN A 142 3.72 2.10 5.89
CA GLN A 142 4.91 2.54 6.63
C GLN A 142 4.71 3.91 7.28
N GLY A 143 4.13 4.87 6.55
CA GLY A 143 3.86 6.21 7.09
C GLY A 143 2.93 6.19 8.31
N MET A 144 1.90 5.33 8.30
CA MET A 144 0.95 5.22 9.40
C MET A 144 1.60 4.56 10.63
N LEU A 145 2.45 3.55 10.41
CA LEU A 145 3.21 2.90 11.48
C LEU A 145 4.23 3.86 12.11
N ILE A 146 4.96 4.62 11.30
CA ILE A 146 5.94 5.62 11.77
C ILE A 146 5.23 6.66 12.65
N VAL A 147 4.08 7.18 12.23
CA VAL A 147 3.31 8.14 13.02
C VAL A 147 2.82 7.52 14.34
N ALA A 148 2.26 6.31 14.30
CA ALA A 148 1.73 5.64 15.50
C ALA A 148 2.82 5.33 16.54
N PHE A 149 3.96 4.77 16.12
CA PHE A 149 5.07 4.49 17.03
C PHE A 149 5.82 5.76 17.43
N GLY A 150 6.00 6.70 16.52
CA GLY A 150 6.65 7.99 16.79
C GLY A 150 5.90 8.81 17.83
N THR A 151 4.58 8.93 17.70
CA THR A 151 3.74 9.61 18.70
C THR A 151 3.81 8.93 20.07
N SER A 152 3.84 7.60 20.11
CA SER A 152 4.03 6.85 21.36
C SER A 152 5.36 7.18 22.04
N LEU A 153 6.46 7.14 21.29
CA LEU A 153 7.81 7.45 21.78
C LEU A 153 7.91 8.90 22.29
N VAL A 154 7.34 9.86 21.54
CA VAL A 154 7.30 11.28 21.97
C VAL A 154 6.54 11.43 23.27
N CYS A 155 5.37 10.80 23.41
CA CYS A 155 4.58 10.88 24.64
C CYS A 155 5.30 10.26 25.85
N LEU A 156 5.96 9.12 25.66
CA LEU A 156 6.78 8.48 26.71
C LEU A 156 8.01 9.33 27.08
N GLY A 157 8.69 9.91 26.08
CA GLY A 157 9.82 10.81 26.29
C GLY A 157 9.42 12.06 27.08
N LEU A 158 8.32 12.71 26.70
CA LEU A 158 7.77 13.87 27.41
C LEU A 158 7.34 13.53 28.84
N HIS A 159 6.70 12.37 29.04
CA HIS A 159 6.34 11.90 30.38
C HIS A 159 7.57 11.64 31.25
N GLY A 160 8.61 11.00 30.70
CA GLY A 160 9.89 10.78 31.38
C GLY A 160 10.61 12.08 31.74
N LEU A 161 10.66 13.04 30.81
CA LEU A 161 11.24 14.37 31.05
C LEU A 161 10.46 15.17 32.10
N ARG A 162 9.13 15.06 32.12
CA ARG A 162 8.28 15.70 33.13
C ARG A 162 8.52 15.13 34.53
N ARG A 163 8.79 13.83 34.65
CA ARG A 163 9.20 13.21 35.93
C ARG A 163 10.65 13.54 36.32
N ARG A 164 11.51 13.82 35.34
CA ARG A 164 12.92 14.16 35.57
C ARG A 164 13.19 15.63 35.86
N LYS A 165 12.24 16.56 35.68
CA LYS A 165 12.39 17.92 36.22
C LYS A 165 12.49 17.81 37.75
N PRO A 166 13.68 17.98 38.37
CA PRO A 166 13.76 18.15 39.80
C PRO A 166 13.10 19.50 40.10
N ALA A 167 12.58 19.65 41.31
CA ALA A 167 12.24 20.96 41.85
C ALA A 167 13.52 21.82 41.92
N SER A 168 13.92 22.45 40.82
CA SER A 168 14.82 23.61 40.84
C SER A 168 13.96 24.84 41.10
N GLY A 169 13.61 25.00 42.37
CA GLY A 169 12.69 26.02 42.84
C GLY A 169 12.41 25.86 44.32
N SER A 170 13.46 25.87 45.13
CA SER A 170 13.35 25.95 46.59
C SER A 170 14.55 26.68 47.17
N GLY A 171 14.35 27.97 47.47
CA GLY A 171 14.91 28.63 48.65
C GLY A 171 16.33 29.18 48.55
N ILE A 172 16.48 30.41 48.04
CA ILE A 172 17.39 31.39 48.64
C ILE A 172 16.55 32.64 48.91
N PHE A 173 15.98 32.71 50.11
CA PHE A 173 15.85 33.89 50.97
C PHE A 173 15.50 33.39 52.37
#